data_AF-A0AAI8X5B0-F1
#
_entry.id   AF-A0AAI8X5B0-F1
#
_cell.length_a   1.000
_cell.length_b   1.000
_cell.length_c   1.000
_cell.angle_alpha   90.00
_cell.angle_beta   90.00
_cell.angle_gamma   90.00
#
_symmetry.space_group_name_H-M   'P 1'
#
loop_
_entity.id
_entity.type
_entity.pdbx_description
1 polymer ?
#
loop_
_entity_poly.entity_id
_entity_poly.type
_entity_poly.pdbx_seq_one_letter_code
_entity_poly.pdbx_strand_id
1 'polypeptide(L)'
;MISRTHIHVEADSAGHWRLADHGSRNGIFIDGERRESAVINDGMTVKLGNAADGVEVKFAFAATGDRDDATENIAANHHPIGGDQDLGQDDASTTDPSIKAAGAAVRARREELNITQRGWAAAGIINASALIAFEKGRSWPRTSTQEKLEDELRWPRGTISQIRASYWANSDPNEVTTALTDTSGESVLVQAIVTGVNTIEQGIQSLPAPQHPDFSARTASLTASVRQLEALAAKAALEPQATPTTAVTLAKIRRLSSQLVMLAAQSPNATLGQRLHAARRRAELNEAEIAAAAQVSTATIEAIEAGETVSAEAASKVAALIALLDQP
;
A
#
# COMPACT_ATOMS: atom_id res chain seq x y z
N MET A 1 4.01 4.51 -28.34
CA MET A 1 4.92 3.94 -27.32
C MET A 1 5.81 5.05 -26.78
N ILE A 2 5.49 5.56 -25.59
CA ILE A 2 6.23 6.62 -24.90
C ILE A 2 7.20 5.92 -23.94
N SER A 3 8.49 6.27 -23.98
CA SER A 3 9.51 5.68 -23.09
C SER A 3 9.14 5.96 -21.63
N ARG A 4 9.29 4.99 -20.72
CA ARG A 4 8.98 5.18 -19.28
C ARG A 4 10.10 5.88 -18.50
N THR A 5 11.23 6.16 -19.16
CA THR A 5 12.37 6.87 -18.58
C THR A 5 12.87 7.89 -19.59
N HIS A 6 12.85 9.17 -19.22
CA HIS A 6 13.19 10.28 -20.11
C HIS A 6 14.49 10.99 -19.71
N ILE A 7 14.73 11.17 -18.40
CA ILE A 7 15.96 11.78 -17.88
C ILE A 7 16.40 11.02 -16.64
N HIS A 8 17.71 10.81 -16.52
CA HIS A 8 18.38 10.45 -15.28
C HIS A 8 19.19 11.64 -14.76
N VAL A 9 19.15 11.89 -13.46
CA VAL A 9 19.89 12.97 -12.80
C VAL A 9 20.81 12.36 -11.76
N GLU A 10 22.11 12.62 -11.89
CA GLU A 10 23.14 12.12 -10.99
C GLU A 10 24.03 13.26 -10.51
N ALA A 11 24.53 13.16 -9.29
CA ALA A 11 25.59 14.03 -8.80
C ALA A 11 26.96 13.42 -9.15
N ASP A 12 27.85 14.20 -9.76
CA ASP A 12 29.22 13.79 -10.03
C ASP A 12 30.08 13.81 -8.74
N SER A 13 31.27 13.24 -8.81
CA SER A 13 32.21 13.19 -7.68
C SER A 13 32.75 14.57 -7.26
N ALA A 14 32.52 15.61 -8.06
CA ALA A 14 32.85 17.01 -7.75
C ALA A 14 31.66 17.80 -7.17
N GLY A 15 30.49 17.16 -7.02
CA GLY A 15 29.28 17.75 -6.44
C GLY A 15 28.39 18.50 -7.44
N HIS A 16 28.65 18.40 -8.74
CA HIS A 16 27.77 18.97 -9.77
C HIS A 16 26.65 17.99 -10.11
N TRP A 17 25.45 18.52 -10.29
CA TRP A 17 24.32 17.74 -10.78
C TRP A 17 24.37 17.66 -12.30
N ARG A 18 24.24 16.47 -12.87
CA ARG A 18 24.24 16.22 -14.30
C ARG A 18 22.96 15.52 -14.70
N LEU A 19 22.38 15.96 -15.80
CA LEU A 19 21.25 15.32 -16.45
C LEU A 19 21.74 14.50 -17.65
N ALA A 20 21.20 13.31 -17.85
CA ALA A 20 21.50 12.44 -18.99
C ALA A 20 20.21 11.86 -19.59
N ASP A 21 20.14 11.87 -20.92
CA ASP A 21 19.07 11.20 -21.69
C ASP A 21 19.35 9.70 -21.73
N HIS A 22 18.51 8.91 -21.06
CA HIS A 22 18.70 7.47 -20.93
C HIS A 22 17.96 6.71 -22.05
N GLY A 23 18.26 7.07 -23.29
CA GLY A 23 17.75 6.40 -24.49
C GLY A 23 16.32 6.79 -24.88
N SER A 24 15.89 8.02 -24.58
CA SER A 24 14.56 8.47 -25.00
C SER A 24 14.46 8.55 -26.54
N ARG A 25 13.32 8.11 -27.08
CA ARG A 25 13.10 8.01 -28.53
C ARG A 25 13.21 9.36 -29.26
N ASN A 26 12.98 10.46 -28.56
CA ASN A 26 12.97 11.81 -29.13
C ASN A 26 14.03 12.76 -28.55
N GLY A 27 14.76 12.35 -27.51
CA GLY A 27 15.80 13.16 -26.88
C GLY A 27 15.31 14.28 -25.97
N ILE A 28 16.29 14.98 -25.40
CA ILE A 28 16.11 16.18 -24.60
C ILE A 28 16.70 17.39 -25.34
N PHE A 29 16.12 18.57 -25.11
CA PHE A 29 16.50 19.81 -25.77
C PHE A 29 16.76 20.90 -24.75
N ILE A 30 17.86 21.63 -24.93
CA ILE A 30 18.26 22.80 -24.12
C ILE A 30 18.49 23.93 -25.10
N ASP A 31 17.83 25.07 -24.89
CA ASP A 31 17.87 26.22 -25.80
C ASP A 31 17.53 25.88 -27.26
N GLY A 32 16.71 24.84 -27.47
CA GLY A 32 16.30 24.34 -28.78
C GLY A 32 17.27 23.34 -29.43
N GLU A 33 18.44 23.10 -28.85
CA GLU A 33 19.41 22.12 -29.34
C GLU A 33 19.27 20.77 -28.62
N ARG A 34 19.34 19.67 -29.38
CA ARG A 34 19.30 18.32 -28.81
C ARG A 34 20.60 18.01 -28.08
N ARG A 35 20.52 17.54 -26.84
CA ARG A 35 21.68 17.18 -26.01
C ARG A 35 21.50 15.76 -25.45
N GLU A 36 22.59 15.02 -25.24
CA GLU A 36 22.54 13.70 -24.61
C GLU A 36 22.84 13.79 -23.10
N SER A 37 23.58 14.82 -22.69
CA SER A 37 23.78 15.15 -21.28
C SER A 37 24.11 16.64 -21.12
N ALA A 38 23.84 17.17 -19.93
CA ALA A 38 24.22 18.53 -19.55
C ALA A 38 24.42 18.64 -18.04
N VAL A 39 25.29 19.57 -17.61
CA VAL A 39 25.38 19.95 -16.20
C VAL A 39 24.17 20.82 -15.88
N ILE A 40 23.47 20.49 -14.80
CA ILE A 40 22.31 21.24 -14.32
C ILE A 40 22.83 22.54 -13.70
N ASN A 41 22.28 23.66 -14.16
CA ASN A 41 22.50 24.97 -13.58
C ASN A 41 21.23 25.49 -12.90
N ASP A 42 21.38 26.43 -11.98
CA ASP A 42 20.22 27.10 -11.37
C ASP A 42 19.40 27.86 -12.43
N GLY A 43 18.07 27.73 -12.36
CA GLY A 43 17.13 28.28 -13.35
C GLY A 43 17.09 27.57 -14.71
N MET A 44 17.81 26.47 -14.90
CA MET A 44 17.90 25.78 -16.19
C MET A 44 16.56 25.17 -16.62
N THR A 45 16.19 25.33 -17.89
CA THR A 45 14.99 24.69 -18.47
C THR A 45 15.40 23.68 -19.53
N VAL A 46 14.82 22.48 -19.47
CA VAL A 46 15.02 21.39 -20.43
C VAL A 46 13.66 21.00 -21.03
N LYS A 47 13.59 20.84 -22.35
CA LYS A 47 12.40 20.35 -23.04
C LYS A 47 12.56 18.87 -23.39
N LEU A 48 11.53 18.08 -23.11
CA LEU A 48 11.51 16.64 -23.39
C LEU A 48 10.70 16.34 -24.65
N GLY A 49 11.30 15.59 -25.56
CA GLY A 49 10.61 15.00 -26.71
C GLY A 49 10.42 15.89 -27.94
N ASN A 50 10.40 17.22 -27.80
CA ASN A 50 10.45 18.15 -28.93
C ASN A 50 10.98 19.53 -28.47
N ALA A 51 11.77 20.21 -29.29
CA ALA A 51 12.28 21.55 -29.04
C ALA A 51 11.18 22.63 -28.99
N ALA A 52 10.12 22.48 -29.80
CA ALA A 52 9.05 23.48 -29.93
C ALA A 52 7.95 23.31 -28.88
N ASP A 53 7.36 22.11 -28.80
CA ASP A 53 6.17 21.77 -28.01
C ASP A 53 6.41 20.65 -26.98
N GLY A 54 7.67 20.33 -26.69
CA GLY A 54 8.03 19.34 -25.68
C GLY A 54 7.72 19.78 -24.25
N VAL A 55 7.61 18.81 -23.35
CA VAL A 55 7.33 19.05 -21.93
C VAL A 55 8.50 19.81 -21.30
N GLU A 56 8.23 20.99 -20.74
CA GLU A 56 9.24 21.80 -20.05
C GLU A 56 9.50 21.31 -18.63
N VAL A 57 10.77 21.07 -18.32
CA VAL A 57 11.27 20.71 -16.99
C VAL A 57 12.23 21.80 -16.54
N LYS A 58 11.88 22.48 -15.44
CA LYS A 58 12.70 23.55 -14.85
C LYS A 58 13.47 23.02 -13.65
N PHE A 59 14.76 23.33 -13.62
CA PHE A 59 15.67 23.01 -12.53
C PHE A 59 16.04 24.30 -11.82
N ALA A 60 15.99 24.27 -10.50
CA ALA A 60 16.46 25.36 -9.65
C ALA A 60 17.23 24.76 -8.48
N PHE A 61 18.36 25.38 -8.14
CA PHE A 61 19.08 25.08 -6.93
C PHE A 61 18.42 25.83 -5.79
N ALA A 62 18.05 25.09 -4.74
CA ALA A 62 17.58 25.74 -3.52
C ALA A 62 18.73 26.58 -2.95
N ALA A 63 18.56 27.89 -2.89
CA ALA A 63 19.53 28.80 -2.30
C ALA A 63 19.87 28.30 -0.88
N THR A 64 21.15 28.06 -0.64
CA THR A 64 21.65 27.71 0.69
C THR A 64 21.74 28.99 1.50
N GLY A 65 20.60 29.47 2.01
CA GLY A 65 20.59 30.59 2.96
C GLY A 65 19.31 31.42 3.10
N ASP A 66 18.31 31.27 2.23
CA ASP A 66 17.18 32.23 2.17
C ASP A 66 15.83 31.53 2.33
N ARG A 67 15.51 31.13 3.57
CA ARG A 67 14.25 30.46 3.95
C ARG A 67 13.41 31.26 4.94
N ASP A 68 13.57 32.57 4.93
CA ASP A 68 12.68 33.52 5.59
C ASP A 68 12.23 34.56 4.52
N ASP A 69 10.97 34.99 4.53
CA ASP A 69 10.41 36.13 3.75
C ASP A 69 9.77 35.96 2.34
N ALA A 70 9.27 34.78 1.94
CA ALA A 70 8.42 34.69 0.74
C ALA A 70 7.12 33.88 0.91
N THR A 71 6.28 34.24 1.89
CA THR A 71 4.82 33.96 1.82
C THR A 71 3.92 34.98 2.52
N GLU A 72 4.42 36.16 2.90
CA GLU A 72 3.56 37.29 3.27
C GLU A 72 3.40 38.26 2.09
N ASN A 73 2.45 37.96 1.19
CA ASN A 73 1.75 39.00 0.43
C ASN A 73 0.53 38.47 -0.35
N ILE A 74 -0.48 37.98 0.36
CA ILE A 74 -1.89 38.18 -0.03
C ILE A 74 -2.69 38.42 1.25
N ALA A 75 -2.73 39.66 1.72
CA ALA A 75 -3.90 40.33 2.31
C ALA A 75 -3.50 41.47 3.26
N ALA A 76 -3.20 42.65 2.70
CA ALA A 76 -3.32 43.90 3.43
C ALA A 76 -3.66 45.06 2.47
N ASN A 77 -4.96 45.31 2.30
CA ASN A 77 -5.59 46.62 2.03
C ASN A 77 -7.11 46.43 2.28
N HIS A 78 -7.60 46.63 3.53
CA HIS A 78 -8.23 47.86 4.08
C HIS A 78 -9.68 48.05 3.54
N HIS A 79 -10.81 48.22 4.26
CA HIS A 79 -11.23 48.50 5.67
C HIS A 79 -12.80 48.35 5.73
N PRO A 80 -13.57 48.83 6.73
CA PRO A 80 -14.41 48.01 7.61
C PRO A 80 -15.93 48.32 7.54
N ILE A 81 -16.67 47.76 8.51
CA ILE A 81 -18.01 48.12 9.04
C ILE A 81 -19.16 47.19 8.64
N GLY A 82 -19.59 46.41 9.64
CA GLY A 82 -20.99 46.32 10.05
C GLY A 82 -21.82 45.19 9.45
N GLY A 83 -22.29 44.29 10.32
CA GLY A 83 -23.42 43.41 10.04
C GLY A 83 -23.28 42.07 10.73
N ASP A 84 -24.07 41.87 11.79
CA ASP A 84 -24.39 40.55 12.31
C ASP A 84 -24.80 39.63 11.15
N GLN A 85 -24.12 38.49 11.04
CA GLN A 85 -24.64 37.29 10.42
C GLN A 85 -23.84 36.08 10.90
N ASP A 86 -24.37 35.50 11.97
CA ASP A 86 -24.38 34.05 12.18
C ASP A 86 -24.73 33.34 10.88
N LEU A 87 -23.76 32.66 10.27
CA LEU A 87 -23.92 31.43 9.51
C LEU A 87 -22.59 30.66 9.56
N GLY A 88 -22.59 29.56 10.31
CA GLY A 88 -21.46 28.65 10.41
C GLY A 88 -21.00 28.12 9.06
N GLN A 89 -19.68 28.05 8.89
CA GLN A 89 -19.04 27.13 7.97
C GLN A 89 -17.70 26.73 8.58
N ASP A 90 -17.77 25.65 9.35
CA ASP A 90 -16.64 24.76 9.53
C ASP A 90 -16.09 24.43 8.14
N ASP A 91 -14.90 24.91 7.81
CA ASP A 91 -14.07 24.31 6.76
C ASP A 91 -13.60 22.94 7.26
N ALA A 92 -14.54 22.01 7.34
CA ALA A 92 -14.34 20.58 7.43
C ALA A 92 -13.76 20.08 6.10
N SER A 93 -12.56 20.56 5.78
CA SER A 93 -11.73 19.94 4.75
C SER A 93 -11.22 18.61 5.31
N THR A 94 -11.98 17.57 4.98
CA THR A 94 -11.53 16.21 4.63
C THR A 94 -10.21 15.78 5.27
N THR A 95 -10.15 15.73 6.60
CA THR A 95 -8.96 15.30 7.32
C THR A 95 -9.02 13.79 7.49
N ASP A 96 -8.14 13.04 6.81
CA ASP A 96 -8.05 11.57 6.86
C ASP A 96 -8.04 11.07 8.32
N PRO A 97 -9.06 10.32 8.77
CA PRO A 97 -9.19 9.86 10.15
C PRO A 97 -7.99 9.03 10.63
N SER A 98 -7.29 8.34 9.72
CA SER A 98 -6.08 7.57 10.04
C SER A 98 -4.88 8.46 10.40
N ILE A 99 -4.76 9.62 9.75
CA ILE A 99 -3.71 10.60 10.02
C ILE A 99 -3.97 11.24 11.38
N LYS A 100 -5.25 11.52 11.69
CA LYS A 100 -5.67 12.00 13.02
C LYS A 100 -5.34 11.00 14.13
N ALA A 101 -5.57 9.71 13.90
CA ALA A 101 -5.25 8.66 14.87
C ALA A 101 -3.73 8.52 15.11
N ALA A 102 -2.94 8.53 14.04
CA ALA A 102 -1.48 8.49 14.14
C ALA A 102 -0.90 9.74 14.81
N GLY A 103 -1.40 10.92 14.47
CA GLY A 103 -1.03 12.19 15.11
C GLY A 103 -1.39 12.23 16.60
N ALA A 104 -2.58 11.72 16.96
CA ALA A 104 -3.01 11.61 18.35
C ALA A 104 -2.14 10.62 19.15
N ALA A 105 -1.74 9.50 18.57
CA ALA A 105 -0.86 8.52 19.20
C ALA A 105 0.55 9.10 19.46
N VAL A 106 1.10 9.83 18.48
CA VAL A 106 2.38 10.55 18.62
C VAL A 106 2.29 11.60 19.72
N ARG A 107 1.20 12.36 19.77
CA ARG A 107 0.95 13.34 20.84
C ARG A 107 0.88 12.69 22.22
N ALA A 108 0.10 11.61 22.35
CA ALA A 108 -0.06 10.89 23.61
C ALA A 108 1.29 10.38 24.12
N ARG A 109 2.08 9.74 23.23
CA ARG A 109 3.40 9.24 23.59
C ARG A 109 4.39 10.35 23.94
N ARG A 110 4.32 11.48 23.24
CA ARG A 110 5.14 12.67 23.55
C ARG A 110 4.81 13.22 24.94
N GLU A 111 3.53 13.29 25.29
CA GLU A 111 3.06 13.72 26.62
C GLU A 111 3.51 12.72 27.72
N GLU A 112 3.45 11.41 27.46
CA GLU A 112 3.97 10.37 28.38
C GLU A 112 5.46 10.52 28.68
N LEU A 113 6.26 10.89 27.67
CA LEU A 113 7.70 11.12 27.82
C LEU A 113 8.04 12.51 28.36
N ASN A 114 7.04 13.32 28.72
CA ASN A 114 7.16 14.72 29.17
C ASN A 114 7.93 15.62 28.18
N ILE A 115 7.85 15.31 26.89
CA ILE A 115 8.53 16.09 25.86
C ILE A 115 7.62 17.23 25.38
N THR A 116 8.14 18.45 25.37
CA THR A 116 7.37 19.62 24.92
C THR A 116 7.48 19.80 23.40
N GLN A 117 6.42 20.29 22.75
CA GLN A 117 6.44 20.62 21.32
C GLN A 117 7.59 21.59 20.96
N ARG A 118 7.88 22.56 21.85
CA ARG A 118 9.00 23.49 21.70
C ARG A 118 10.36 22.79 21.82
N GLY A 119 10.47 21.74 22.65
CA GLY A 119 11.69 20.95 22.80
C GLY A 119 12.10 20.23 21.51
N TRP A 120 11.15 19.63 20.79
CA TRP A 120 11.43 18.99 19.49
C TRP A 120 11.70 19.98 18.36
N ALA A 121 11.08 21.16 18.40
CA ALA A 121 11.38 22.23 17.47
C ALA A 121 12.81 22.77 17.69
N ALA A 122 13.22 22.96 18.94
CA ALA A 122 14.59 23.38 19.29
C ALA A 122 15.64 22.30 18.95
N ALA A 123 15.28 21.01 19.04
CA ALA A 123 16.13 19.89 18.64
C ALA A 123 16.25 19.70 17.11
N GLY A 124 15.53 20.51 16.30
CA GLY A 124 15.58 20.43 14.84
C GLY A 124 15.00 19.14 14.24
N ILE A 125 14.21 18.40 15.02
CA ILE A 125 13.58 17.13 14.60
C ILE A 125 12.45 17.42 13.62
N ILE A 126 11.59 18.40 13.97
CA ILE A 126 10.44 18.84 13.18
C ILE A 126 10.10 20.29 13.52
N ASN A 127 9.64 21.07 12.54
CA ASN A 127 9.14 22.44 12.78
C ASN A 127 7.87 22.38 13.66
N ALA A 128 7.74 23.29 14.64
CA ALA A 128 6.60 23.34 15.57
C ALA A 128 5.24 23.38 14.86
N SER A 129 5.12 24.14 13.76
CA SER A 129 3.89 24.23 12.97
C SER A 129 3.58 22.92 12.24
N ALA A 130 4.60 22.22 11.75
CA ALA A 130 4.46 20.92 11.10
C ALA A 130 4.10 19.81 12.11
N LEU A 131 4.65 19.87 13.32
CA LEU A 131 4.27 18.97 14.41
C LEU A 131 2.82 19.19 14.83
N ILE A 132 2.38 20.44 14.99
CA ILE A 132 0.98 20.77 15.35
C ILE A 132 0.02 20.33 14.24
N ALA A 133 0.38 20.53 12.98
CA ALA A 133 -0.43 20.10 11.84
C ALA A 133 -0.57 18.57 11.82
N PHE A 134 0.52 17.83 12.07
CA PHE A 134 0.49 16.39 12.16
C PHE A 134 -0.31 15.87 13.37
N GLU A 135 -0.07 16.41 14.57
CA GLU A 135 -0.80 16.04 15.79
C GLU A 135 -2.31 16.29 15.68
N LYS A 136 -2.71 17.31 14.91
CA LYS A 136 -4.13 17.61 14.62
C LYS A 136 -4.70 16.84 13.44
N GLY A 137 -3.91 15.97 12.81
CA GLY A 137 -4.32 15.13 11.69
C GLY A 137 -4.25 15.80 10.31
N ARG A 138 -3.82 17.05 10.21
CA ARG A 138 -3.90 17.89 9.00
C ARG A 138 -2.79 17.66 7.98
N SER A 139 -1.70 16.98 8.37
CA SER A 139 -0.56 16.75 7.48
C SER A 139 0.18 15.46 7.84
N TRP A 140 0.67 14.74 6.83
CA TRP A 140 1.49 13.55 7.04
C TRP A 140 2.99 13.87 6.91
N PRO A 141 3.82 13.61 7.94
CA PRO A 141 5.26 13.84 7.86
C PRO A 141 5.93 12.93 6.82
N ARG A 142 7.04 13.38 6.24
CA ARG A 142 7.87 12.54 5.34
C ARG A 142 8.53 11.40 6.12
N THR A 143 8.89 10.30 5.44
CA THR A 143 9.50 9.10 6.06
C THR A 143 10.72 9.43 6.92
N SER A 144 11.62 10.30 6.44
CA SER A 144 12.79 10.73 7.21
C SER A 144 12.46 11.51 8.48
N THR A 145 11.32 12.22 8.51
CA THR A 145 10.83 12.90 9.72
C THR A 145 10.15 11.91 10.66
N GLN A 146 9.42 10.91 10.13
CA GLN A 146 8.82 9.85 10.93
C GLN A 146 9.88 9.05 11.67
N GLU A 147 10.96 8.65 10.99
CA GLU A 147 12.05 7.89 11.60
C GLU A 147 12.68 8.65 12.77
N LYS A 148 12.90 9.97 12.63
CA LYS A 148 13.43 10.81 13.71
C LYS A 148 12.46 10.94 14.88
N LEU A 149 11.16 11.04 14.59
CA LEU A 149 10.11 11.08 15.62
C LEU A 149 10.04 9.74 16.36
N GLU A 150 10.12 8.61 15.65
CA GLU A 150 10.09 7.26 16.22
C GLU A 150 11.31 7.00 17.11
N ASP A 151 12.51 7.39 16.65
CA ASP A 151 13.74 7.28 17.43
C ASP A 151 13.60 8.05 18.77
N GLU A 152 13.09 9.29 18.72
CA GLU A 152 12.91 10.13 19.91
C GLU A 152 11.77 9.66 20.83
N LEU A 153 10.70 9.09 20.24
CA LEU A 153 9.59 8.46 20.95
C LEU A 153 9.93 7.06 21.50
N ARG A 154 11.14 6.55 21.23
CA ARG A 154 11.61 5.20 21.55
C ARG A 154 10.70 4.12 20.98
N TRP A 155 10.19 4.35 19.79
CA TRP A 155 9.41 3.39 19.03
C TRP A 155 10.27 2.68 17.99
N PRO A 156 9.95 1.41 17.67
CA PRO A 156 10.49 0.77 16.48
C PRO A 156 10.20 1.61 15.25
N ARG A 157 11.15 1.69 14.32
CA ARG A 157 10.93 2.42 13.07
C ARG A 157 9.78 1.81 12.26
N GLY A 158 8.92 2.67 11.71
CA GLY A 158 7.70 2.30 11.01
C GLY A 158 6.45 2.19 11.89
N THR A 159 6.55 2.41 13.22
CA THR A 159 5.40 2.38 14.15
C THR A 159 4.34 3.42 13.78
N ILE A 160 4.72 4.64 13.37
CA ILE A 160 3.77 5.69 12.99
C ILE A 160 2.97 5.27 11.74
N SER A 161 3.66 4.69 10.76
CA SER A 161 3.04 4.13 9.56
C SER A 161 2.16 2.92 9.88
N GLN A 162 2.58 2.09 10.85
CA GLN A 162 1.80 0.94 11.33
C GLN A 162 0.52 1.37 12.05
N ILE A 163 0.56 2.43 12.86
CA ILE A 163 -0.64 2.97 13.53
C ILE A 163 -1.66 3.42 12.48
N ARG A 164 -1.21 4.14 11.45
CA ARG A 164 -2.07 4.55 10.34
C ARG A 164 -2.67 3.34 9.62
N ALA A 165 -1.87 2.33 9.29
CA ALA A 165 -2.34 1.10 8.66
C ALA A 165 -3.35 0.32 9.55
N SER A 166 -3.09 0.29 10.86
CA SER A 166 -3.95 -0.40 11.84
C SER A 166 -5.29 0.31 12.05
N TYR A 167 -5.37 1.62 11.80
CA TYR A 167 -6.62 2.38 11.87
C TYR A 167 -7.65 1.80 10.90
N TRP A 168 -7.29 1.57 9.65
CA TRP A 168 -8.20 0.97 8.67
C TRP A 168 -8.44 -0.52 8.90
N ALA A 169 -7.48 -1.24 9.50
CA ALA A 169 -7.67 -2.64 9.86
C ALA A 169 -8.72 -2.82 10.98
N ASN A 170 -8.90 -1.80 11.82
CA ASN A 170 -9.82 -1.82 12.97
C ASN A 170 -11.09 -0.98 12.75
N SER A 171 -11.21 -0.26 11.64
CA SER A 171 -12.38 0.57 11.32
C SER A 171 -13.48 -0.27 10.67
N ASP A 172 -14.73 0.02 11.00
CA ASP A 172 -15.91 -0.66 10.44
C ASP A 172 -15.92 -0.52 8.90
N PRO A 173 -16.01 -1.63 8.13
CA PRO A 173 -15.95 -1.62 6.66
C PRO A 173 -16.97 -0.71 5.97
N ASN A 174 -18.07 -0.35 6.65
CA ASN A 174 -19.16 0.44 6.08
C ASN A 174 -18.92 1.96 6.09
N GLU A 175 -18.04 2.50 6.94
CA GLU A 175 -17.87 3.96 7.10
C GLU A 175 -16.83 4.56 6.13
N VAL A 176 -15.96 3.71 5.56
CA VAL A 176 -14.84 4.11 4.68
C VAL A 176 -15.28 4.37 3.23
N THR A 177 -16.46 3.88 2.84
CA THR A 177 -16.94 3.91 1.45
C THR A 177 -17.32 5.31 0.97
N THR A 178 -17.61 6.26 1.86
CA THR A 178 -18.12 7.60 1.51
C THR A 178 -17.05 8.69 1.42
N ALA A 179 -15.81 8.46 1.87
CA ALA A 179 -14.77 9.49 1.97
C ALA A 179 -13.66 9.40 0.89
N LEU A 180 -13.69 8.39 0.02
CA LEU A 180 -12.58 8.06 -0.88
C LEU A 180 -12.81 8.45 -2.36
N THR A 181 -13.86 9.20 -2.66
CA THR A 181 -14.27 9.47 -4.05
C THR A 181 -13.70 10.72 -4.69
N ASP A 182 -12.68 11.38 -4.13
CA ASP A 182 -12.02 12.44 -4.88
C ASP A 182 -10.49 12.48 -4.74
N THR A 183 -9.85 12.43 -5.91
CA THR A 183 -8.42 12.51 -6.22
C THR A 183 -7.51 11.32 -5.82
N SER A 184 -7.08 10.56 -6.84
CA SER A 184 -5.89 9.68 -6.81
C SER A 184 -5.95 8.35 -6.01
N GLY A 185 -7.13 7.73 -5.88
CA GLY A 185 -7.32 6.48 -5.12
C GLY A 185 -6.67 5.20 -5.68
N GLU A 186 -6.47 5.09 -7.01
CA GLU A 186 -5.92 3.87 -7.63
C GLU A 186 -4.49 3.56 -7.19
N SER A 187 -3.65 4.57 -6.99
CA SER A 187 -2.24 4.34 -6.65
C SER A 187 -2.05 3.83 -5.22
N VAL A 188 -2.89 4.27 -4.28
CA VAL A 188 -2.76 3.92 -2.86
C VAL A 188 -3.30 2.51 -2.60
N LEU A 189 -4.46 2.18 -3.19
CA LEU A 189 -5.07 0.86 -3.01
C LEU A 189 -4.21 -0.24 -3.65
N VAL A 190 -3.69 -0.02 -4.85
CA VAL A 190 -2.77 -0.97 -5.49
C VAL A 190 -1.48 -1.13 -4.69
N GLN A 191 -0.90 -0.03 -4.17
CA GLN A 191 0.30 -0.10 -3.34
C GLN A 191 0.06 -0.84 -2.00
N ALA A 192 -1.11 -0.65 -1.39
CA ALA A 192 -1.51 -1.38 -0.19
C ALA A 192 -1.65 -2.89 -0.46
N ILE A 193 -2.28 -3.26 -1.60
CA ILE A 193 -2.39 -4.66 -2.01
C ILE A 193 -0.99 -5.27 -2.23
N VAL A 194 -0.11 -4.60 -2.97
CA VAL A 194 1.26 -5.08 -3.22
C VAL A 194 2.04 -5.27 -1.92
N THR A 195 1.92 -4.32 -1.00
CA THR A 195 2.58 -4.40 0.32
C THR A 195 2.03 -5.55 1.16
N GLY A 196 0.71 -5.75 1.16
CA GLY A 196 0.06 -6.88 1.83
C GLY A 196 0.50 -8.23 1.26
N VAL A 197 0.60 -8.33 -0.07
CA VAL A 197 1.11 -9.52 -0.76
C VAL A 197 2.54 -9.85 -0.32
N ASN A 198 3.44 -8.87 -0.30
CA ASN A 198 4.83 -9.08 0.15
C ASN A 198 4.90 -9.50 1.62
N THR A 199 4.03 -8.94 2.47
CA THR A 199 3.94 -9.31 3.90
C THR A 199 3.52 -10.77 4.07
N ILE A 200 2.55 -11.22 3.27
CA ILE A 200 2.09 -12.62 3.29
C ILE A 200 3.19 -13.55 2.76
N GLU A 201 3.90 -13.17 1.70
CA GLU A 201 5.03 -13.96 1.17
C GLU A 201 6.11 -14.17 2.23
N GLN A 202 6.47 -13.13 2.98
CA GLN A 202 7.39 -13.24 4.12
C GLN A 202 6.82 -14.10 5.26
N GLY A 203 5.51 -13.97 5.53
CA GLY A 203 4.80 -14.83 6.48
C GLY A 203 4.88 -16.31 6.11
N ILE A 204 4.69 -16.65 4.83
CA ILE A 204 4.81 -18.02 4.32
C ILE A 204 6.24 -18.54 4.48
N GLN A 205 7.25 -17.74 4.16
CA GLN A 205 8.66 -18.12 4.29
C GLN A 205 9.10 -18.36 5.74
N SER A 206 8.40 -17.75 6.71
CA SER A 206 8.67 -17.88 8.14
C SER A 206 7.76 -18.89 8.86
N LEU A 207 6.96 -19.67 8.10
CA LEU A 207 6.14 -20.72 8.68
C LEU A 207 7.02 -21.82 9.30
N PRO A 208 6.67 -22.31 10.50
CA PRO A 208 7.37 -23.44 11.12
C PRO A 208 7.06 -24.74 10.37
N ALA A 209 7.73 -25.84 10.75
CA ALA A 209 7.43 -27.16 10.18
C ALA A 209 5.95 -27.57 10.39
N PRO A 210 5.33 -28.35 9.48
CA PRO A 210 3.90 -28.70 9.56
C PRO A 210 3.47 -29.42 10.85
N GLN A 211 4.40 -30.07 11.54
CA GLN A 211 4.16 -30.77 12.81
C GLN A 211 4.25 -29.84 14.04
N HIS A 212 4.70 -28.58 13.86
CA HIS A 212 4.82 -27.62 14.95
C HIS A 212 3.44 -27.15 15.44
N PRO A 213 3.20 -27.01 16.76
CA PRO A 213 1.89 -26.62 17.30
C PRO A 213 1.38 -25.28 16.73
N ASP A 214 2.27 -24.29 16.58
CA ASP A 214 1.89 -22.98 16.04
C ASP A 214 1.59 -22.96 14.53
N PHE A 215 1.91 -24.04 13.79
CA PHE A 215 1.74 -24.09 12.34
C PHE A 215 0.30 -23.79 11.93
N SER A 216 -0.65 -24.52 12.53
CA SER A 216 -2.07 -24.39 12.20
C SER A 216 -2.60 -22.97 12.45
N ALA A 217 -2.25 -22.36 13.59
CA ALA A 217 -2.66 -21.01 13.93
C ALA A 217 -2.08 -19.95 12.97
N ARG A 218 -0.79 -20.07 12.63
CA ARG A 218 -0.12 -19.14 11.69
C ARG A 218 -0.66 -19.28 10.27
N THR A 219 -0.86 -20.50 9.78
CA THR A 219 -1.43 -20.74 8.46
C THR A 219 -2.88 -20.24 8.36
N ALA A 220 -3.68 -20.42 9.41
CA ALA A 220 -5.04 -19.88 9.48
C ALA A 220 -5.05 -18.34 9.43
N SER A 221 -4.16 -17.68 10.18
CA SER A 221 -4.01 -16.22 10.16
C SER A 221 -3.61 -15.71 8.77
N LEU A 222 -2.61 -16.32 8.13
CA LEU A 222 -2.20 -15.96 6.77
C LEU A 222 -3.31 -16.19 5.74
N THR A 223 -4.10 -17.26 5.90
CA THR A 223 -5.25 -17.56 5.02
C THR A 223 -6.31 -16.48 5.14
N ALA A 224 -6.61 -16.00 6.35
CA ALA A 224 -7.53 -14.90 6.57
C ALA A 224 -7.04 -13.60 5.90
N SER A 225 -5.75 -13.26 6.06
CA SER A 225 -5.15 -12.08 5.39
C SER A 225 -5.20 -12.17 3.87
N VAL A 226 -4.94 -13.36 3.29
CA VAL A 226 -5.06 -13.58 1.84
C VAL A 226 -6.51 -13.37 1.38
N ARG A 227 -7.50 -13.92 2.09
CA ARG A 227 -8.93 -13.74 1.75
C ARG A 227 -9.35 -12.27 1.76
N GLN A 228 -8.87 -11.50 2.75
CA GLN A 228 -9.12 -10.06 2.80
C GLN A 228 -8.52 -9.33 1.59
N LEU A 229 -7.27 -9.63 1.23
CA LEU A 229 -6.64 -9.04 0.04
C LEU A 229 -7.32 -9.48 -1.26
N GLU A 230 -7.77 -10.73 -1.36
CA GLU A 230 -8.49 -11.21 -2.53
C GLU A 230 -9.81 -10.47 -2.72
N ALA A 231 -10.59 -10.27 -1.65
CA ALA A 231 -11.84 -9.52 -1.71
C ALA A 231 -11.61 -8.07 -2.20
N LEU A 232 -10.58 -7.40 -1.69
CA LEU A 232 -10.21 -6.04 -2.11
C LEU A 232 -9.74 -6.00 -3.57
N ALA A 233 -8.87 -6.93 -3.97
CA ALA A 233 -8.35 -7.00 -5.33
C ALA A 233 -9.43 -7.38 -6.35
N ALA A 234 -10.34 -8.29 -5.99
CA ALA A 234 -11.47 -8.69 -6.83
C ALA A 234 -12.43 -7.52 -7.05
N LYS A 235 -12.75 -6.75 -5.99
CA LYS A 235 -13.54 -5.52 -6.12
C LYS A 235 -12.87 -4.52 -7.05
N ALA A 236 -11.58 -4.26 -6.85
CA ALA A 236 -10.81 -3.35 -7.71
C ALA A 236 -10.70 -3.83 -9.17
N ALA A 237 -10.71 -5.15 -9.42
CA ALA A 237 -10.66 -5.72 -10.75
C ALA A 237 -11.99 -5.64 -11.51
N LEU A 238 -13.11 -5.42 -10.81
CA LEU A 238 -14.44 -5.27 -11.40
C LEU A 238 -14.83 -3.80 -11.67
N GLU A 239 -14.02 -2.84 -11.22
CA GLU A 239 -14.24 -1.42 -11.48
C GLU A 239 -14.06 -1.09 -12.98
N PRO A 240 -14.82 -0.12 -13.55
CA PRO A 240 -14.75 0.24 -14.98
C PRO A 240 -13.37 0.66 -15.48
N GLN A 241 -12.48 1.05 -14.57
CA GLN A 241 -11.13 1.54 -14.81
C GLN A 241 -10.04 0.50 -14.44
N ALA A 242 -10.42 -0.75 -14.19
CA ALA A 242 -9.49 -1.82 -13.85
C ALA A 242 -8.31 -1.94 -14.84
N THR A 243 -7.09 -1.90 -14.30
CA THR A 243 -5.85 -1.99 -15.09
C THR A 243 -5.37 -3.45 -15.24
N PRO A 244 -4.60 -3.80 -16.28
CA PRO A 244 -4.00 -5.14 -16.38
C PRO A 244 -3.15 -5.55 -15.15
N THR A 245 -2.60 -4.56 -14.43
CA THR A 245 -1.85 -4.79 -13.20
C THR A 245 -2.73 -5.31 -12.06
N THR A 246 -3.99 -4.90 -11.94
CA THR A 246 -4.91 -5.44 -10.92
C THR A 246 -5.24 -6.90 -11.19
N ALA A 247 -5.43 -7.28 -12.46
CA ALA A 247 -5.64 -8.67 -12.86
C ALA A 247 -4.41 -9.55 -12.54
N VAL A 248 -3.19 -9.09 -12.83
CA VAL A 248 -1.95 -9.81 -12.47
C VAL A 248 -1.81 -9.93 -10.96
N THR A 249 -2.16 -8.87 -10.22
CA THR A 249 -2.09 -8.86 -8.75
C THR A 249 -3.10 -9.84 -8.15
N LEU A 250 -4.34 -9.85 -8.63
CA LEU A 250 -5.36 -10.83 -8.24
C LEU A 250 -4.92 -12.26 -8.53
N ALA A 251 -4.32 -12.51 -9.71
CA ALA A 251 -3.76 -13.81 -10.03
C ALA A 251 -2.63 -14.22 -9.07
N LYS A 252 -1.77 -13.27 -8.65
CA LYS A 252 -0.73 -13.52 -7.64
C LYS A 252 -1.34 -13.88 -6.28
N ILE A 253 -2.36 -13.16 -5.83
CA ILE A 253 -3.07 -13.45 -4.56
C ILE A 253 -3.70 -14.84 -4.59
N ARG A 254 -4.37 -15.21 -5.69
CA ARG A 254 -4.97 -16.55 -5.85
C ARG A 254 -3.95 -17.68 -5.82
N ARG A 255 -2.75 -17.46 -6.37
CA ARG A 255 -1.64 -18.41 -6.27
C ARG A 255 -1.15 -18.57 -4.84
N LEU A 256 -1.04 -17.47 -4.08
CA LEU A 256 -0.67 -17.52 -2.66
C LEU A 256 -1.71 -18.25 -1.82
N SER A 257 -3.01 -18.00 -2.08
CA SER A 257 -4.11 -18.76 -1.46
C SER A 257 -3.96 -20.26 -1.69
N SER A 258 -3.74 -20.67 -2.94
CA SER A 258 -3.53 -22.07 -3.32
C SER A 258 -2.29 -22.67 -2.62
N GLN A 259 -1.18 -21.92 -2.54
CA GLN A 259 0.04 -22.35 -1.85
C GLN A 259 -0.18 -22.57 -0.35
N LEU A 260 -0.91 -21.67 0.32
CA LEU A 260 -1.25 -21.82 1.73
C LEU A 260 -2.13 -23.04 1.99
N VAL A 261 -3.11 -23.31 1.12
CA VAL A 261 -3.95 -24.52 1.24
C VAL A 261 -3.11 -25.79 1.06
N MET A 262 -2.18 -25.80 0.10
CA MET A 262 -1.24 -26.91 -0.10
C MET A 262 -0.31 -27.14 1.11
N LEU A 263 0.09 -26.07 1.79
CA LEU A 263 0.87 -26.16 3.03
C LEU A 263 0.00 -26.64 4.20
N ALA A 264 -1.20 -26.08 4.36
CA ALA A 264 -2.15 -26.48 5.40
C ALA A 264 -2.48 -27.98 5.33
N ALA A 265 -2.63 -28.51 4.12
CA ALA A 265 -2.92 -29.92 3.86
C ALA A 265 -1.83 -30.89 4.35
N GLN A 266 -0.61 -30.41 4.62
CA GLN A 266 0.49 -31.22 5.19
C GLN A 266 0.40 -31.37 6.72
N SER A 267 -0.49 -30.61 7.35
CA SER A 267 -0.73 -30.69 8.80
C SER A 267 -1.57 -31.93 9.13
N PRO A 268 -1.30 -32.62 10.26
CA PRO A 268 -2.17 -33.69 10.76
C PRO A 268 -3.62 -33.24 11.01
N ASN A 269 -3.82 -31.94 11.23
CA ASN A 269 -5.11 -31.33 11.53
C ASN A 269 -5.77 -30.68 10.30
N ALA A 270 -5.33 -31.02 9.08
CA ALA A 270 -5.88 -30.45 7.86
C ALA A 270 -7.38 -30.75 7.71
N THR A 271 -8.16 -29.75 7.32
CA THR A 271 -9.60 -29.93 7.07
C THR A 271 -9.82 -30.79 5.82
N LEU A 272 -11.01 -31.39 5.70
CA LEU A 272 -11.37 -32.17 4.51
C LEU A 272 -11.22 -31.33 3.22
N GLY A 273 -11.64 -30.07 3.24
CA GLY A 273 -11.49 -29.13 2.12
C GLY A 273 -10.04 -28.86 1.73
N GLN A 274 -9.16 -28.66 2.71
CA GLN A 274 -7.73 -28.46 2.44
C GLN A 274 -7.09 -29.70 1.81
N ARG A 275 -7.43 -30.89 2.33
CA ARG A 275 -6.97 -32.17 1.79
C ARG A 275 -7.50 -32.43 0.39
N LEU A 276 -8.78 -32.14 0.14
CA LEU A 276 -9.42 -32.25 -1.17
C LEU A 276 -8.72 -31.36 -2.19
N HIS A 277 -8.57 -30.07 -1.87
CA HIS A 277 -7.90 -29.11 -2.75
C HIS A 277 -6.48 -29.57 -3.11
N ALA A 278 -5.73 -30.06 -2.12
CA ALA A 278 -4.37 -30.51 -2.33
C ALA A 278 -4.28 -31.79 -3.18
N ALA A 279 -5.11 -32.79 -2.90
CA ALA A 279 -5.19 -34.02 -3.70
C ALA A 279 -5.58 -33.72 -5.16
N ARG A 280 -6.60 -32.87 -5.34
CA ARG A 280 -7.07 -32.41 -6.65
C ARG A 280 -5.97 -31.73 -7.45
N ARG A 281 -5.22 -30.82 -6.83
CA ARG A 281 -4.13 -30.08 -7.47
C ARG A 281 -2.95 -30.98 -7.85
N ARG A 282 -2.60 -31.98 -7.03
CA ARG A 282 -1.55 -32.95 -7.38
C ARG A 282 -1.96 -33.87 -8.53
N ALA A 283 -3.23 -34.25 -8.58
CA ALA A 283 -3.79 -35.08 -9.64
C ALA A 283 -4.15 -34.28 -10.91
N GLU A 284 -3.94 -32.96 -10.91
CA GLU A 284 -4.30 -32.04 -12.01
C GLU A 284 -5.79 -32.07 -12.41
N LEU A 285 -6.67 -32.44 -11.47
CA LEU A 285 -8.10 -32.56 -11.73
C LEU A 285 -8.84 -31.22 -11.54
N ASN A 286 -9.84 -30.96 -12.37
CA ASN A 286 -10.78 -29.87 -12.16
C ASN A 286 -11.94 -30.28 -11.22
N GLU A 287 -12.78 -29.31 -10.83
CA GLU A 287 -13.88 -29.53 -9.87
C GLU A 287 -14.97 -30.46 -10.41
N ALA A 288 -15.24 -30.44 -11.72
CA ALA A 288 -16.22 -31.33 -12.33
C ALA A 288 -15.70 -32.78 -12.40
N GLU A 289 -14.43 -32.97 -12.72
CA GLU A 289 -13.78 -34.28 -12.78
C GLU A 289 -13.74 -34.96 -11.41
N ILE A 290 -13.37 -34.21 -10.36
CA ILE A 290 -13.32 -34.78 -9.01
C ILE A 290 -14.72 -35.02 -8.43
N ALA A 291 -15.70 -34.18 -8.77
CA ALA A 291 -17.10 -34.40 -8.40
C ALA A 291 -17.63 -35.69 -9.03
N ALA A 292 -17.34 -35.90 -10.33
CA ALA A 292 -17.70 -37.12 -11.04
C ALA A 292 -17.02 -38.36 -10.43
N ALA A 293 -15.72 -38.28 -10.13
CA ALA A 293 -14.97 -39.38 -9.51
C ALA A 293 -15.49 -39.72 -8.10
N ALA A 294 -15.86 -38.71 -7.31
CA ALA A 294 -16.43 -38.89 -5.97
C ALA A 294 -17.94 -39.21 -5.97
N GLN A 295 -18.59 -39.19 -7.14
CA GLN A 295 -20.05 -39.36 -7.29
C GLN A 295 -20.86 -38.35 -6.45
N VAL A 296 -20.42 -37.09 -6.46
CA VAL A 296 -21.09 -35.96 -5.81
C VAL A 296 -21.31 -34.82 -6.82
N SER A 297 -22.07 -33.79 -6.44
CA SER A 297 -22.23 -32.60 -7.28
C SER A 297 -21.01 -31.67 -7.18
N THR A 298 -20.75 -30.88 -8.21
CA THR A 298 -19.71 -29.83 -8.19
C THR A 298 -19.92 -28.84 -7.04
N ALA A 299 -21.18 -28.45 -6.78
CA ALA A 299 -21.53 -27.60 -5.63
C ALA A 299 -21.14 -28.22 -4.27
N THR A 300 -21.12 -29.56 -4.16
CA THR A 300 -20.65 -30.24 -2.94
C THR A 300 -19.14 -30.12 -2.79
N ILE A 301 -18.38 -30.21 -3.90
CA ILE A 301 -16.93 -30.00 -3.90
C ILE A 301 -16.60 -28.56 -3.52
N GLU A 302 -17.29 -27.58 -4.11
CA GLU A 302 -17.15 -26.16 -3.78
C GLU A 302 -17.43 -25.90 -2.29
N ALA A 303 -18.54 -26.42 -1.76
CA ALA A 303 -18.88 -26.30 -0.33
C ALA A 303 -17.81 -26.92 0.58
N ILE A 304 -17.28 -28.10 0.24
CA ILE A 304 -16.21 -28.74 1.01
C ILE A 304 -14.92 -27.89 0.99
N GLU A 305 -14.48 -27.40 -0.19
CA GLU A 305 -13.29 -26.54 -0.30
C GLU A 305 -13.49 -25.18 0.40
N ALA A 306 -14.71 -24.64 0.43
CA ALA A 306 -15.07 -23.44 1.17
C ALA A 306 -15.08 -23.65 2.70
N GLY A 307 -15.13 -24.90 3.16
CA GLY A 307 -15.22 -25.28 4.58
C GLY A 307 -16.65 -25.27 5.13
N GLU A 308 -17.65 -25.32 4.24
CA GLU A 308 -19.05 -25.43 4.61
C GLU A 308 -19.41 -26.86 5.04
N THR A 309 -20.51 -26.98 5.78
CA THR A 309 -21.01 -28.27 6.24
C THR A 309 -21.73 -29.00 5.11
N VAL A 310 -21.28 -30.22 4.79
CA VAL A 310 -21.93 -31.11 3.82
C VAL A 310 -22.47 -32.38 4.50
N SER A 311 -23.25 -33.18 3.78
CA SER A 311 -23.75 -34.44 4.31
C SER A 311 -22.60 -35.40 4.65
N ALA A 312 -22.78 -36.19 5.72
CA ALA A 312 -21.77 -37.16 6.15
C ALA A 312 -21.44 -38.19 5.05
N GLU A 313 -22.42 -38.56 4.23
CA GLU A 313 -22.24 -39.45 3.09
C GLU A 313 -21.29 -38.83 2.03
N ALA A 314 -21.54 -37.57 1.65
CA ALA A 314 -20.70 -36.87 0.69
C ALA A 314 -19.27 -36.68 1.21
N ALA A 315 -19.13 -36.27 2.48
CA ALA A 315 -17.83 -36.14 3.13
C ALA A 315 -17.06 -37.47 3.13
N SER A 316 -17.74 -38.59 3.39
CA SER A 316 -17.13 -39.93 3.37
C SER A 316 -16.68 -40.35 1.97
N LYS A 317 -17.49 -40.11 0.93
CA LYS A 317 -17.12 -40.42 -0.47
C LYS A 317 -15.87 -39.64 -0.90
N VAL A 318 -15.85 -38.35 -0.59
CA VAL A 318 -14.71 -37.47 -0.89
C VAL A 318 -13.46 -37.88 -0.10
N ALA A 319 -13.59 -38.20 1.18
CA ALA A 319 -12.46 -38.67 2.00
C ALA A 319 -11.87 -39.99 1.48
N ALA A 320 -12.70 -40.91 1.01
CA ALA A 320 -12.25 -42.16 0.39
C ALA A 320 -11.50 -41.92 -0.92
N LEU A 321 -11.99 -41.00 -1.77
CA LEU A 321 -11.30 -40.62 -3.01
C LEU A 321 -9.94 -39.98 -2.73
N ILE A 322 -9.85 -39.06 -1.76
CA ILE A 322 -8.57 -38.45 -1.35
C ILE A 322 -7.58 -39.53 -0.94
N ALA A 323 -8.01 -40.52 -0.15
CA ALA A 323 -7.14 -41.61 0.28
C ALA A 323 -6.64 -42.50 -0.87
N LEU A 324 -7.37 -42.58 -1.99
CA LEU A 324 -6.93 -43.25 -3.22
C LEU A 324 -5.94 -42.40 -4.00
N LEU A 325 -6.17 -41.08 -4.10
CA LEU A 325 -5.31 -40.14 -4.81
C LEU A 325 -3.97 -39.87 -4.10
N ASP A 326 -3.93 -40.02 -2.77
CA ASP A 326 -2.71 -39.87 -1.97
C ASP A 326 -1.84 -41.16 -1.96
N GLN A 327 -2.25 -42.24 -2.65
CA GLN A 327 -1.40 -43.42 -2.81
C GLN A 327 -0.27 -43.15 -3.83
N PRO A 328 0.96 -43.62 -3.57
CA PRO A 328 2.13 -43.37 -4.43
C PRO A 328 2.09 -44.11 -5.77
#